data_AF-A0A846EP49-F1
#
_entry.id   AF-A0A846EP49-F1
#
_cell.length_a   1.000
_cell.length_b   1.000
_cell.length_c   1.000
_cell.angle_alpha   90.00
_cell.angle_beta   90.00
_cell.angle_gamma   90.00
#
_symmetry.space_group_name_H-M   'P 1'
#
loop_
_entity.id
_entity.type
_entity.pdbx_description
1 polymer ?
#
loop_
_entity_poly.entity_id
_entity_poly.type
_entity_poly.pdbx_seq_one_letter_code
_entity_poly.pdbx_strand_id
1 'polypeptide(L)'
;MIWEVELAGSSAISGLDFDSIGDVIYKNIGTVVADDVTDEDPSHYVNGEPDPQDPGIDIEKFTNGVDADTIEEAVEIAAGETVTWTYEVTNTGDLPFDENEVVVTDDQERRIL
;
A
#
# COMPACT_ATOMS: atom_id res chain seq x y z
N MET A 1 -21.33 6.07 43.95
CA MET A 1 -21.85 6.63 42.70
C MET A 1 -20.71 6.54 41.70
N ILE A 2 -20.93 5.90 40.55
CA ILE A 2 -19.92 5.70 39.51
C ILE A 2 -20.48 6.34 38.23
N TRP A 3 -19.65 7.11 37.53
CA TRP A 3 -20.00 7.75 36.25
C TRP A 3 -18.96 7.33 35.22
N GLU A 4 -19.40 7.05 34.00
CA GLU A 4 -18.55 6.75 32.86
C GLU A 4 -18.57 7.95 31.90
N VAL A 5 -17.39 8.38 31.44
CA VAL A 5 -17.22 9.48 30.50
C VAL A 5 -16.35 9.00 29.35
N GLU A 6 -16.92 8.96 28.15
CA GLU A 6 -16.17 8.65 26.93
C GLU A 6 -15.52 9.93 26.38
N LEU A 7 -14.20 9.91 26.19
CA LEU A 7 -13.45 10.99 25.55
C LEU A 7 -13.05 10.54 24.14
N ALA A 8 -13.39 11.33 23.12
CA ALA A 8 -12.93 11.07 21.76
C ALA A 8 -11.44 11.44 21.64
N GLY A 9 -10.57 10.42 21.52
CA GLY A 9 -9.16 10.60 21.20
C GLY A 9 -8.97 10.84 19.70
N SER A 10 -8.25 11.91 19.32
CA SER A 10 -7.69 12.04 17.97
C SER A 10 -6.36 11.29 17.94
N SER A 11 -6.21 10.35 17.03
CA SER A 11 -4.98 9.54 16.85
C SER A 11 -3.78 10.34 16.31
N ALA A 12 -3.86 11.66 16.19
CA ALA A 12 -2.79 12.48 15.66
C ALA A 12 -1.89 13.01 16.78
N ILE A 13 -0.95 12.20 17.25
CA ILE A 13 0.17 12.71 18.05
C ILE A 13 1.14 13.38 17.07
N SER A 14 0.98 14.69 16.88
CA SER A 14 1.98 15.57 16.29
C SER A 14 3.08 15.81 17.34
N GLY A 15 4.26 15.21 17.15
CA GLY A 15 5.45 15.54 17.94
C GLY A 15 6.35 14.38 18.39
N LEU A 16 6.51 13.32 17.60
CA LEU A 16 7.51 12.30 17.91
C LEU A 16 8.91 12.75 17.47
N ASP A 17 9.81 12.86 18.43
CA ASP A 17 11.25 12.75 18.23
C ASP A 17 11.55 11.27 17.94
N PHE A 18 11.84 10.95 16.68
CA PHE A 18 12.14 9.58 16.25
C PHE A 18 13.61 9.26 16.53
N ASP A 19 13.97 9.09 17.80
CA ASP A 19 15.21 8.42 18.17
C ASP A 19 14.97 7.35 19.23
N SER A 20 14.33 6.26 18.81
CA SER A 20 14.66 4.92 19.31
C SER A 20 13.91 3.85 18.51
N ILE A 21 14.67 3.11 17.72
CA ILE A 21 14.30 1.78 17.22
C ILE A 21 14.40 0.79 18.39
N GLY A 22 13.26 0.26 18.83
CA GLY A 22 13.17 -0.81 19.82
C GLY A 22 12.15 -0.51 20.92
N ASP A 23 10.90 -0.94 20.73
CA ASP A 23 9.74 -0.81 21.62
C ASP A 23 9.29 0.63 21.92
N VAL A 24 8.50 1.22 21.01
CA VAL A 24 7.75 2.45 21.32
C VAL A 24 6.51 2.09 22.15
N ILE A 25 6.69 1.96 23.46
CA ILE A 25 5.60 1.90 24.42
C ILE A 25 5.10 3.33 24.64
N TYR A 26 3.86 3.59 24.26
CA TYR A 26 3.18 4.86 24.50
C TYR A 26 2.45 4.82 25.84
N LYS A 27 2.46 5.95 26.55
CA LYS A 27 1.71 6.16 27.79
C LYS A 27 0.65 7.24 27.59
N ASN A 28 -0.60 6.88 27.78
CA ASN A 28 -1.71 7.81 27.94
C ASN A 28 -2.00 7.99 29.45
N ILE A 29 -2.40 9.19 29.89
CA ILE A 29 -2.78 9.45 31.28
C ILE A 29 -4.17 10.06 31.28
N GLY A 30 -5.14 9.38 31.90
CA GLY A 30 -6.43 9.97 32.23
C GLY A 30 -6.31 10.82 33.48
N THR A 31 -6.86 12.04 33.47
CA THR A 31 -6.86 12.94 34.63
C THR A 31 -8.29 13.35 34.95
N VAL A 32 -8.68 13.28 36.21
CA VAL A 32 -9.95 13.81 36.71
C VAL A 32 -9.68 14.90 37.76
N VAL A 33 -10.41 16.01 37.67
CA VAL A 33 -10.37 17.12 38.63
C VAL A 33 -11.79 17.45 39.06
N ALA A 34 -12.02 17.55 40.36
CA ALA A 34 -13.27 17.99 40.96
C ALA A 34 -12.98 18.85 42.20
N ASP A 35 -13.37 20.12 42.16
CA ASP A 35 -12.98 21.13 43.15
C ASP A 35 -11.46 21.14 43.36
N ASP A 36 -10.98 20.93 44.60
CA ASP A 36 -9.55 20.87 44.97
C ASP A 36 -8.98 19.43 44.97
N VAL A 37 -9.71 18.45 44.42
CA VAL A 37 -9.28 17.04 44.36
C VAL A 37 -8.91 16.66 42.93
N THR A 38 -7.80 15.93 42.78
CA THR A 38 -7.29 15.43 41.49
C THR A 38 -6.93 13.95 41.60
N ASP A 39 -7.06 13.22 40.49
CA ASP A 39 -6.59 11.84 40.35
C ASP A 39 -6.08 11.58 38.92
N GLU A 40 -5.13 10.65 38.77
CA GLU A 40 -4.48 10.29 37.51
C GLU A 40 -4.42 8.76 37.32
N ASP A 41 -4.80 8.27 36.14
CA ASP A 41 -4.77 6.85 35.79
C ASP A 41 -3.99 6.60 34.48
N PRO A 42 -2.78 6.00 34.54
CA PRO A 42 -1.97 5.74 33.36
C PRO A 42 -2.38 4.46 32.61
N SER A 43 -2.48 4.54 31.29
CA SER A 43 -2.68 3.40 30.38
C SER A 43 -1.55 3.34 29.35
N HIS A 44 -1.06 2.14 29.06
CA HIS A 44 0.05 1.94 28.12
C HIS A 44 -0.41 1.14 26.90
N TYR A 45 0.11 1.48 25.72
CA TYR A 45 -0.12 0.73 24.49
C TYR A 45 1.16 0.68 23.65
N VAL A 46 1.26 -0.33 22.78
CA VAL A 46 2.30 -0.41 21.76
C VAL A 46 1.67 -0.11 20.40
N ASN A 47 2.36 0.63 19.56
CA ASN A 47 2.06 0.55 18.13
C ASN A 47 2.73 -0.72 17.64
N GLY A 48 1.96 -1.64 17.05
CA GLY A 48 2.58 -2.69 16.25
C GLY A 48 3.39 -2.03 15.14
N GLU A 49 4.58 -2.56 14.85
CA GLU A 49 5.21 -2.26 13.57
C GLU A 49 4.19 -2.60 12.47
N PRO A 50 3.94 -1.72 11.49
CA PRO A 50 3.16 -2.13 10.33
C PRO A 50 3.84 -3.36 9.74
N ASP A 51 3.07 -4.39 9.41
CA ASP A 51 3.62 -5.53 8.67
C ASP A 51 4.37 -4.98 7.44
N PRO A 52 5.60 -5.45 7.17
CA PRO A 52 6.36 -4.95 6.04
C PRO A 52 5.56 -5.25 4.78
N GLN A 53 5.02 -4.19 4.16
CA GLN A 53 4.33 -4.29 2.89
C GLN A 53 5.38 -4.49 1.79
N ASP A 54 5.17 -5.48 0.94
CA ASP A 54 6.02 -5.82 -0.21
C ASP A 54 5.24 -5.58 -1.51
N PRO A 55 5.22 -4.35 -2.05
CA PRO A 55 4.56 -4.07 -3.31
C PRO A 55 5.36 -4.67 -4.48
N GLY A 56 4.69 -5.45 -5.32
CA GLY A 56 5.29 -6.09 -6.49
C GLY A 56 4.32 -6.11 -7.66
N ILE A 57 4.81 -5.79 -8.86
CA ILE A 57 4.04 -5.87 -10.10
C ILE A 57 4.93 -6.40 -11.21
N ASP A 58 4.37 -7.24 -12.07
CA ASP A 58 5.03 -7.86 -13.21
C ASP A 58 4.14 -7.76 -14.45
N ILE A 59 4.75 -7.72 -15.64
CA ILE A 59 4.04 -7.64 -16.91
C ILE A 59 4.70 -8.53 -17.96
N GLU A 60 3.90 -9.34 -18.64
CA GLU A 60 4.30 -10.18 -19.76
C GLU A 60 3.62 -9.71 -21.05
N LYS A 61 4.37 -9.61 -22.15
CA LYS A 61 3.87 -9.14 -23.45
C LYS A 61 3.98 -10.26 -24.49
N PHE A 62 2.83 -10.60 -25.06
CA PHE A 62 2.74 -11.58 -26.14
C PHE A 62 2.58 -10.89 -27.50
N THR A 63 3.32 -11.36 -28.51
CA THR A 63 3.11 -11.00 -29.92
C THR A 63 2.45 -12.16 -30.64
N ASN A 64 1.24 -11.96 -31.18
CA ASN A 64 0.40 -13.00 -31.78
C ASN A 64 0.24 -14.25 -30.87
N GLY A 65 0.20 -14.03 -29.55
CA GLY A 65 0.05 -15.07 -28.54
C GLY A 65 1.34 -15.80 -28.15
N VAL A 66 2.50 -15.34 -28.63
CA VAL A 66 3.82 -15.89 -28.30
C VAL A 66 4.56 -14.91 -27.38
N ASP A 67 5.06 -15.43 -26.27
CA ASP A 67 6.09 -14.77 -25.46
C ASP A 67 7.38 -14.79 -26.28
N ALA A 68 7.73 -13.62 -26.81
CA ALA A 68 8.75 -13.45 -27.82
C ALA A 68 9.89 -12.58 -27.28
N ASP A 69 10.31 -12.86 -26.05
CA ASP A 69 11.37 -12.16 -25.34
C ASP A 69 12.75 -12.27 -26.01
N THR A 70 13.01 -13.41 -26.66
CA THR A 70 14.28 -13.67 -27.34
C THR A 70 14.18 -13.56 -28.86
N ILE A 71 15.32 -13.37 -29.51
CA ILE A 71 15.40 -13.35 -30.98
C ILE A 71 15.02 -14.71 -31.58
N GLU A 72 15.27 -15.80 -30.86
CA GLU A 72 14.92 -17.16 -31.25
C GLU A 72 13.41 -17.44 -31.18
N GLU A 73 12.68 -16.73 -30.32
CA GLU A 73 11.23 -16.84 -30.13
C GLU A 73 10.43 -15.82 -30.96
N ALA A 74 11.13 -14.94 -31.70
CA ALA A 74 10.53 -13.90 -32.51
C ALA A 74 9.50 -14.47 -33.51
N VAL A 75 8.32 -13.85 -33.54
CA VAL A 75 7.26 -14.21 -34.48
C VAL A 75 7.56 -13.60 -35.86
N GLU A 76 7.67 -14.44 -36.89
CA GLU A 76 7.74 -13.99 -38.27
C GLU A 76 6.36 -13.51 -38.74
N ILE A 77 6.26 -12.24 -39.14
CA ILE A 77 5.01 -11.62 -39.60
C ILE A 77 5.22 -11.08 -41.01
N ALA A 78 4.44 -11.60 -41.96
CA ALA A 78 4.49 -11.15 -43.34
C ALA A 78 3.93 -9.72 -43.49
N ALA A 79 4.43 -8.99 -44.49
CA ALA A 79 3.94 -7.63 -44.75
C ALA A 79 2.44 -7.64 -45.08
N GLY A 80 1.67 -6.84 -44.33
CA GLY A 80 0.21 -6.73 -44.48
C GLY A 80 -0.59 -7.67 -43.58
N GLU A 81 0.06 -8.56 -42.83
CA GLU A 81 -0.60 -9.35 -41.78
C GLU A 81 -0.87 -8.49 -40.55
N THR A 82 -1.89 -8.88 -39.78
CA THR A 82 -2.24 -8.21 -38.53
C THR A 82 -1.34 -8.70 -37.40
N VAL A 83 -0.91 -7.75 -36.56
CA VAL A 83 -0.20 -8.06 -35.30
C VAL A 83 -1.16 -7.84 -34.15
N THR A 84 -1.22 -8.81 -33.24
CA THR A 84 -1.95 -8.72 -31.97
C THR A 84 -0.96 -8.68 -30.84
N TRP A 85 -1.06 -7.67 -29.97
CA TRP A 85 -0.32 -7.63 -28.72
C TRP A 85 -1.27 -7.89 -27.55
N THR A 86 -0.84 -8.73 -26.62
CA THR A 86 -1.56 -9.00 -25.37
C THR A 86 -0.62 -8.72 -24.22
N TYR A 87 -1.14 -8.11 -23.16
CA TYR A 87 -0.39 -7.81 -21.94
C TYR A 87 -1.04 -8.55 -20.78
N GLU A 88 -0.27 -9.35 -20.06
CA GLU A 88 -0.67 -9.99 -18.80
C GLU A 88 0.00 -9.25 -17.66
N VAL A 89 -0.77 -8.60 -16.79
CA VAL A 89 -0.25 -7.86 -15.63
C VAL A 89 -0.55 -8.65 -14.37
N THR A 90 0.48 -8.94 -13.59
CA THR A 90 0.40 -9.75 -12.37
C THR A 90 0.81 -8.94 -11.15
N ASN A 91 -0.04 -8.91 -10.12
CA ASN A 91 0.38 -8.45 -8.80
C ASN A 91 1.21 -9.57 -8.14
N THR A 92 2.49 -9.30 -7.93
CA THR A 92 3.44 -10.24 -7.32
C THR A 92 3.70 -9.94 -5.83
N GLY A 93 3.16 -8.83 -5.33
CA GLY A 93 3.29 -8.38 -3.96
C GLY A 93 2.11 -8.76 -3.05
N ASP A 94 2.18 -8.29 -1.81
CA ASP A 94 1.12 -8.46 -0.79
C ASP A 94 0.17 -7.26 -0.70
N LEU A 95 0.51 -6.16 -1.38
CA LEU A 95 -0.30 -4.96 -1.44
C LEU A 95 -1.28 -5.04 -2.62
N PRO A 96 -2.61 -4.99 -2.40
CA PRO A 96 -3.59 -4.97 -3.48
C PRO A 96 -3.51 -3.66 -4.28
N PHE A 97 -3.66 -3.75 -5.60
CA PHE A 97 -3.84 -2.60 -6.49
C PHE A 97 -5.31 -2.45 -6.87
N ASP A 98 -5.76 -1.21 -7.07
CA ASP A 98 -7.01 -0.96 -7.78
C ASP A 98 -6.75 -1.15 -9.28
N GLU A 99 -7.55 -1.98 -9.94
CA GLU A 99 -7.42 -2.26 -11.37
C GLU A 99 -7.51 -0.97 -12.22
N ASN A 100 -8.25 0.04 -11.75
CA ASN A 100 -8.36 1.34 -12.45
C ASN A 100 -7.11 2.20 -12.37
N GLU A 101 -6.20 1.89 -11.44
CA GLU A 101 -4.91 2.58 -11.28
C GLU A 101 -3.79 1.87 -12.06
N VAL A 102 -4.01 0.64 -12.52
CA VAL A 102 -3.08 -0.11 -13.37
C VAL A 102 -3.20 0.39 -14.81
N VAL A 103 -2.17 1.11 -15.27
CA VAL A 103 -2.12 1.68 -16.63
C VAL A 103 -0.96 1.04 -17.40
N VAL A 104 -1.29 0.32 -18.47
CA VAL A 104 -0.32 -0.18 -19.45
C VAL A 104 -0.17 0.83 -20.59
N THR A 105 1.06 1.20 -20.92
CA THR A 105 1.38 2.06 -22.07
C THR A 105 2.38 1.35 -22.97
N ASP A 106 2.13 1.36 -24.27
CA ASP A 106 3.02 0.78 -25.29
C ASP A 106 3.43 1.86 -26.32
N ASP A 107 4.68 1.81 -26.78
CA ASP A 107 5.25 2.82 -27.68
C ASP A 107 4.81 2.66 -29.15
N GLN A 108 4.35 1.46 -29.54
CA GLN A 108 3.84 1.16 -30.88
C GLN A 108 2.32 1.36 -30.98
N GLU A 109 1.59 1.32 -29.88
CA GLU A 109 0.18 1.70 -29.84
C GLU A 109 -0.01 3.23 -29.76
N ARG A 110 0.18 3.91 -30.90
CA ARG A 110 -0.35 5.27 -31.04
C ARG A 110 -1.88 5.24 -30.99
N ARG A 111 -2.43 5.88 -29.94
CA ARG A 111 -3.81 6.34 -29.79
C ARG A 111 -4.61 6.38 -31.11
N ILE A 112 -5.57 5.48 -31.24
CA ILE A 112 -6.62 5.57 -32.26
C ILE A 112 -7.51 6.76 -31.89
N LEU A 113 -7.48 7.82 -32.72
CA LEU A 113 -8.54 8.84 -32.80
C LEU A 113 -9.37 8.58 -34.06
#